data_AF-A0A9W7TYM7-F1
#
_entry.id   AF-A0A9W7TYM7-F1
#
_cell.length_a   1.000
_cell.length_b   1.000
_cell.length_c   1.000
_cell.angle_alpha   90.00
_cell.angle_beta   90.00
_cell.angle_gamma   90.00
#
_symmetry.space_group_name_H-M   'P 1'
#
loop_
_entity.id
_entity.type
_entity.pdbx_description
1 polymer ?
#
loop_
_entity_poly.entity_id
_entity_poly.type
_entity_poly.pdbx_seq_one_letter_code
_entity_poly.pdbx_strand_id
1 'polypeptide(L)'
;MTNGIGADDLLRFESLGDNCEFGFVLRRLSCEAGSLFRWASMKPDQLLAKLRAGFAGMYRFENLSPLRTGMVLDSAYGIGWHSDMKSDVTGGRLVFRDDEPTRRALHRREIRKIQYLQAKFTARAAMGGVIFVVKSNPGIAPATIDGLYDALAALAGHDDFALLEVQATNDPARIGGVEWRRPGLMRGYVTRFAPYHRADDIDAAAWFSVVQGALRLFPCGDWAKRHAALRIGTPDALVQLRFPLGPDQDISKPVMGDLRAGTVRLLNGNNWCRPYEGLFRLHGPDPEHPGTTLRWTGVHAPGPFHLGATLRCPLRDSVPLRVVATIATVDGATLAEERFEVRPGRATDLVLDAPAAKSALAIELTVNAVRPLAEGERAVLDLSPPALHPEQVPAVTLPPASAKAA
;
A
#
# COMPACT_ATOMS: atom_id res chain seq x y z
N MET A 1 2.15 15.64 -22.92
CA MET A 1 1.73 16.90 -22.28
C MET A 1 0.39 16.61 -21.61
N THR A 2 0.32 16.66 -20.28
CA THR A 2 -0.94 16.49 -19.55
C THR A 2 -1.80 17.72 -19.81
N ASN A 3 -2.97 17.54 -20.43
CA ASN A 3 -3.90 18.61 -20.81
C ASN A 3 -4.54 19.27 -19.56
N GLY A 4 -3.76 20.04 -18.79
CA GLY A 4 -4.25 20.90 -17.72
C GLY A 4 -4.91 20.21 -16.53
N ILE A 5 -4.79 18.88 -16.38
CA ILE A 5 -5.27 18.14 -15.21
C ILE A 5 -4.12 18.05 -14.20
N GLY A 6 -4.31 18.58 -12.99
CA GLY A 6 -3.33 18.50 -11.92
C GLY A 6 -3.17 17.08 -11.38
N ALA A 7 -1.98 16.73 -10.87
CA ALA A 7 -1.74 15.43 -10.26
C ALA A 7 -2.71 15.17 -9.07
N ASP A 8 -2.99 16.20 -8.28
CA ASP A 8 -3.94 16.13 -7.16
C ASP A 8 -5.39 15.91 -7.62
N ASP A 9 -5.78 16.48 -8.76
CA ASP A 9 -7.12 16.27 -9.32
C ASP A 9 -7.36 14.80 -9.68
N LEU A 10 -6.34 14.12 -10.21
CA LEU A 10 -6.43 12.69 -10.55
C LEU A 10 -6.59 11.82 -9.30
N LEU A 11 -6.13 12.28 -8.14
CA LEU A 11 -6.33 11.58 -6.88
C LEU A 11 -7.79 11.60 -6.41
N ARG A 12 -8.66 12.42 -7.01
CA ARG A 12 -10.09 12.47 -6.69
C ARG A 12 -10.87 11.28 -7.21
N PHE A 13 -10.35 10.59 -8.21
CA PHE A 13 -11.05 9.49 -8.87
C PHE A 13 -10.87 8.18 -8.12
N GLU A 14 -11.98 7.45 -7.95
CA GLU A 14 -12.02 6.13 -7.34
C GLU A 14 -12.71 5.16 -8.31
N SER A 15 -11.98 4.15 -8.80
CA SER A 15 -12.55 3.12 -9.67
C SER A 15 -13.48 2.22 -8.88
N LEU A 16 -14.64 1.90 -9.45
CA LEU A 16 -15.62 0.97 -8.87
C LEU A 16 -15.61 -0.44 -9.50
N GLY A 17 -14.63 -0.75 -10.35
CA GLY A 17 -14.42 -2.12 -10.87
C GLY A 17 -14.90 -2.33 -12.30
N ASP A 18 -15.72 -3.38 -12.55
CA ASP A 18 -15.97 -4.03 -13.85
C ASP A 18 -14.74 -4.74 -14.41
N ASN A 19 -13.71 -3.99 -14.76
CA ASN A 19 -12.41 -4.51 -15.14
C ASN A 19 -11.30 -3.48 -14.84
N CYS A 20 -10.10 -3.71 -15.37
CA CYS A 20 -8.93 -2.86 -15.13
C CYS A 20 -8.88 -1.58 -15.99
N GLU A 21 -9.86 -1.32 -16.86
CA GLU A 21 -9.80 -0.30 -17.91
C GLU A 21 -9.57 1.10 -17.35
N PHE A 22 -10.38 1.52 -16.37
CA PHE A 22 -10.20 2.83 -15.76
C PHE A 22 -8.88 2.93 -14.97
N GLY A 23 -8.36 1.81 -14.46
CA GLY A 23 -7.01 1.74 -13.91
C GLY A 23 -5.92 2.05 -14.94
N PHE A 24 -6.11 1.66 -16.20
CA PHE A 24 -5.21 2.02 -17.31
C PHE A 24 -5.41 3.47 -17.79
N VAL A 25 -6.63 4.02 -17.71
CA VAL A 25 -6.87 5.47 -17.92
C VAL A 25 -6.01 6.29 -16.96
N LEU A 26 -6.13 6.02 -15.66
CA LEU A 26 -5.36 6.73 -14.62
C LEU A 26 -3.85 6.55 -14.82
N ARG A 27 -3.39 5.35 -15.19
CA ARG A 27 -1.97 5.08 -15.51
C ARG A 27 -1.46 5.91 -16.68
N ARG A 28 -2.24 6.03 -17.78
CA ARG A 28 -1.87 6.88 -18.92
C ARG A 28 -1.86 8.37 -18.58
N LEU A 29 -2.58 8.77 -17.53
CA LEU A 29 -2.54 10.11 -16.94
C LEU A 29 -1.48 10.24 -15.83
N SER A 30 -0.58 9.25 -15.69
CA SER A 30 0.50 9.22 -14.69
C SER A 30 0.03 9.16 -13.22
N CYS A 31 -1.19 8.68 -12.97
CA CYS A 31 -1.72 8.43 -11.63
C CYS A 31 -1.62 6.94 -11.26
N GLU A 32 -0.66 6.61 -10.40
CA GLU A 32 -0.44 5.24 -9.88
C GLU A 32 -0.99 5.05 -8.45
N ALA A 33 -1.86 5.95 -7.98
CA ALA A 33 -2.47 5.82 -6.67
C ALA A 33 -3.27 4.51 -6.53
N GLY A 34 -3.04 3.80 -5.42
CA GLY A 34 -3.78 2.58 -5.10
C GLY A 34 -5.25 2.88 -4.77
N SER A 35 -6.15 2.05 -5.29
CA SER A 35 -7.61 2.10 -5.11
C SER A 35 -8.13 0.67 -4.97
N LEU A 36 -9.18 0.46 -4.18
CA LEU A 36 -9.66 -0.88 -3.81
C LEU A 36 -10.08 -1.69 -5.04
N PHE A 37 -10.93 -1.12 -5.90
CA PHE A 37 -11.49 -1.85 -7.04
C PHE A 37 -10.80 -1.54 -8.37
N ARG A 38 -9.70 -0.75 -8.37
CA ARG A 38 -8.96 -0.37 -9.59
C ARG A 38 -8.56 -1.55 -10.47
N TRP A 39 -8.20 -2.67 -9.85
CA TRP A 39 -7.75 -3.88 -10.54
C TRP A 39 -8.67 -5.07 -10.27
N ALA A 40 -9.88 -4.83 -9.77
CA ALA A 40 -10.87 -5.85 -9.50
C ALA A 40 -11.70 -6.15 -10.75
N SER A 41 -12.15 -7.40 -10.89
CA SER A 41 -13.10 -7.82 -11.91
C SER A 41 -14.43 -8.14 -11.23
N MET A 42 -15.46 -7.31 -11.46
CA MET A 42 -16.75 -7.47 -10.79
C MET A 42 -17.86 -6.70 -11.50
N LYS A 43 -19.05 -7.28 -11.59
CA LYS A 43 -20.23 -6.60 -12.15
C LYS A 43 -20.77 -5.52 -11.19
N PRO A 44 -21.44 -4.48 -11.70
CA PRO A 44 -22.07 -3.45 -10.87
C PRO A 44 -23.02 -3.97 -9.78
N ASP A 45 -23.79 -5.02 -10.06
CA ASP A 45 -24.70 -5.61 -9.06
C ASP A 45 -23.93 -6.30 -7.91
N GLN A 46 -22.76 -6.88 -8.21
CA GLN A 46 -21.87 -7.46 -7.20
C GLN A 46 -21.27 -6.36 -6.31
N LEU A 47 -20.92 -5.21 -6.90
CA LEU A 47 -20.48 -4.03 -6.15
C LEU A 47 -21.56 -3.53 -5.22
N LEU A 48 -22.78 -3.38 -5.74
CA LEU A 48 -23.92 -2.93 -4.94
C LEU A 48 -24.16 -3.86 -3.75
N ALA A 49 -24.16 -5.17 -3.98
CA ALA A 49 -24.26 -6.16 -2.91
C ALA A 49 -23.12 -6.02 -1.88
N LYS A 50 -21.90 -5.75 -2.34
CA LYS A 50 -20.73 -5.61 -1.46
C LYS A 50 -20.77 -4.35 -0.60
N LEU A 51 -21.15 -3.21 -1.18
CA LEU A 51 -21.31 -1.94 -0.47
C LEU A 51 -22.40 -2.05 0.60
N ARG A 52 -23.56 -2.64 0.26
CA ARG A 52 -24.65 -2.87 1.22
C ARG A 52 -24.26 -3.79 2.37
N ALA A 53 -23.37 -4.75 2.11
CA ALA A 53 -22.85 -5.64 3.14
C ALA A 53 -21.71 -5.02 3.98
N GLY A 54 -21.36 -3.74 3.80
CA GLY A 54 -20.28 -3.10 4.54
C GLY A 54 -18.94 -3.82 4.36
N PHE A 55 -18.70 -4.38 3.17
CA PHE A 55 -17.53 -5.19 2.84
C PHE A 55 -17.38 -6.50 3.64
N ALA A 56 -18.40 -6.95 4.38
CA ALA A 56 -18.34 -8.17 5.18
C ALA A 56 -17.82 -9.38 4.38
N GLY A 57 -16.90 -10.15 4.98
CA GLY A 57 -16.37 -11.39 4.40
C GLY A 57 -15.53 -11.23 3.12
N MET A 58 -15.07 -10.01 2.80
CA MET A 58 -14.19 -9.79 1.63
C MET A 58 -12.87 -10.54 1.77
N TYR A 59 -12.47 -11.25 0.70
CA TYR A 59 -11.16 -11.87 0.56
C TYR A 59 -10.81 -12.90 1.66
N ARG A 60 -11.82 -13.59 2.20
CA ARG A 60 -11.60 -14.73 3.12
C ARG A 60 -10.95 -15.88 2.36
N PHE A 61 -9.93 -16.50 2.95
CA PHE A 61 -9.15 -17.56 2.29
C PHE A 61 -10.03 -18.70 1.77
N GLU A 62 -11.06 -19.06 2.52
CA GLU A 62 -11.99 -20.15 2.25
C GLU A 62 -12.87 -19.89 1.02
N ASN A 63 -13.03 -18.62 0.63
CA ASN A 63 -13.81 -18.23 -0.54
C ASN A 63 -12.96 -18.16 -1.83
N LEU A 64 -11.63 -18.26 -1.71
CA LEU A 64 -10.71 -18.02 -2.83
C LEU A 64 -10.52 -19.27 -3.67
N SER A 65 -10.83 -19.13 -4.96
CA SER A 65 -10.63 -20.16 -5.98
C SER A 65 -9.90 -19.59 -7.21
N PRO A 66 -9.24 -20.42 -8.03
CA PRO A 66 -8.63 -19.96 -9.27
C PRO A 66 -9.65 -19.32 -10.22
N LEU A 67 -9.37 -18.12 -10.73
CA LEU A 67 -10.19 -17.47 -11.77
C LEU A 67 -9.49 -17.51 -13.14
N ARG A 68 -8.22 -17.14 -13.17
CA ARG A 68 -7.30 -17.21 -14.31
C ARG A 68 -5.87 -17.06 -13.79
N THR A 69 -4.87 -17.28 -14.62
CA THR A 69 -3.47 -17.10 -14.21
C THR A 69 -3.25 -15.69 -13.62
N GLY A 70 -2.84 -15.63 -12.36
CA GLY A 70 -2.61 -14.38 -11.63
C GLY A 70 -3.85 -13.73 -11.03
N MET A 71 -5.01 -14.38 -11.05
CA MET A 71 -6.22 -13.92 -10.38
C MET A 71 -6.97 -15.01 -9.63
N VAL A 72 -7.54 -14.64 -8.48
CA VAL A 72 -8.44 -15.46 -7.68
C VAL A 72 -9.85 -14.90 -7.71
N LEU A 73 -10.85 -15.78 -7.62
CA LEU A 73 -12.25 -15.45 -7.43
C LEU A 73 -12.59 -15.55 -5.94
N ASP A 74 -13.12 -14.48 -5.36
CA ASP A 74 -13.84 -14.51 -4.09
C ASP A 74 -15.30 -14.87 -4.36
N SER A 75 -15.67 -16.12 -4.06
CA SER A 75 -16.99 -16.68 -4.36
C SER A 75 -18.13 -16.04 -3.55
N ALA A 76 -17.85 -15.36 -2.42
CA ALA A 76 -18.92 -14.78 -1.61
C ALA A 76 -19.68 -13.66 -2.33
N TYR A 77 -19.00 -12.92 -3.21
CA TYR A 77 -19.59 -11.82 -3.99
C TYR A 77 -19.27 -11.91 -5.49
N GLY A 78 -18.52 -12.93 -5.90
CA GLY A 78 -18.11 -13.13 -7.29
C GLY A 78 -17.11 -12.08 -7.77
N ILE A 79 -16.19 -11.64 -6.90
CA ILE A 79 -15.19 -10.61 -7.21
C ILE A 79 -13.85 -11.28 -7.57
N GLY A 80 -13.32 -10.94 -8.75
CA GLY A 80 -11.98 -11.35 -9.16
C GLY A 80 -10.91 -10.37 -8.69
N TRP A 81 -9.84 -10.89 -8.08
CA TRP A 81 -8.71 -10.12 -7.56
C TRP A 81 -7.40 -10.56 -8.19
N HIS A 82 -6.52 -9.60 -8.47
CA HIS A 82 -5.12 -9.94 -8.79
C HIS A 82 -4.41 -10.46 -7.54
N SER A 83 -3.74 -11.60 -7.69
CA SER A 83 -3.10 -12.31 -6.59
C SER A 83 -1.81 -13.00 -7.04
N ASP A 84 -0.89 -13.15 -6.10
CA ASP A 84 0.31 -13.96 -6.23
C ASP A 84 0.05 -15.45 -6.04
N MET A 85 -1.15 -15.83 -5.58
CA MET A 85 -1.62 -17.22 -5.64
C MET A 85 -1.88 -17.62 -7.10
N LYS A 86 -0.83 -18.03 -7.81
CA LYS A 86 -0.91 -18.38 -9.23
C LYS A 86 -1.63 -19.72 -9.45
N SER A 87 -2.14 -19.89 -10.67
CA SER A 87 -2.88 -21.08 -11.07
C SER A 87 -2.48 -21.49 -12.47
N ASP A 88 -2.46 -22.79 -12.70
CA ASP A 88 -2.14 -23.44 -13.97
C ASP A 88 -3.33 -24.30 -14.43
N VAL A 89 -3.38 -24.64 -15.72
CA VAL A 89 -4.42 -25.50 -16.29
C VAL A 89 -3.97 -26.96 -16.21
N THR A 90 -4.67 -27.77 -15.42
CA THR A 90 -4.42 -29.20 -15.25
C THR A 90 -5.70 -29.97 -15.56
N GLY A 91 -5.66 -30.86 -16.56
CA GLY A 91 -6.85 -31.64 -16.95
C GLY A 91 -8.04 -30.77 -17.39
N GLY A 92 -7.78 -29.62 -18.01
CA GLY A 92 -8.82 -28.67 -18.44
C GLY A 92 -9.43 -27.82 -17.32
N ARG A 93 -8.91 -27.90 -16.08
CA ARG A 93 -9.36 -27.11 -14.94
C ARG A 93 -8.23 -26.23 -14.42
N LEU A 94 -8.58 -25.04 -13.93
CA LEU A 94 -7.63 -24.20 -13.22
C LEU A 94 -7.41 -24.73 -11.81
N VAL A 95 -6.16 -24.97 -11.45
CA VAL A 95 -5.75 -25.45 -10.13
C VAL A 95 -4.65 -24.53 -9.60
N PHE A 96 -4.64 -24.28 -8.29
CA PHE A 96 -3.55 -23.54 -7.66
C PHE A 96 -2.21 -24.25 -7.87
N ARG A 97 -1.18 -23.46 -8.17
CA ARG A 97 0.20 -23.97 -8.33
C ARG A 97 0.81 -24.38 -6.99
N ASP A 98 0.60 -23.55 -5.98
CA ASP A 98 1.21 -23.70 -4.67
C ASP A 98 0.32 -24.50 -3.71
N ASP A 99 0.95 -25.19 -2.76
CA ASP A 99 0.27 -25.89 -1.69
C ASP A 99 -0.49 -24.93 -0.74
N GLU A 100 -1.34 -25.48 0.11
CA GLU A 100 -2.13 -24.66 1.05
C GLU A 100 -1.28 -23.84 2.02
N PRO A 101 -0.23 -24.37 2.68
CA PRO A 101 0.64 -23.58 3.54
C PRO A 101 1.22 -22.34 2.85
N THR A 102 1.71 -22.48 1.63
CA THR A 102 2.26 -21.37 0.83
C THR A 102 1.16 -20.36 0.48
N ARG A 103 -0.01 -20.83 0.03
CA ARG A 103 -1.15 -19.96 -0.26
C ARG A 103 -1.63 -19.19 0.97
N ARG A 104 -1.66 -19.80 2.15
CA ARG A 104 -2.01 -19.11 3.41
C ARG A 104 -0.97 -18.04 3.78
N ALA A 105 0.31 -18.24 3.46
CA ALA A 105 1.33 -17.20 3.64
C ALA A 105 1.12 -16.02 2.68
N LEU A 106 0.82 -16.29 1.39
CA LEU A 106 0.50 -15.26 0.39
C LEU A 106 -0.78 -14.50 0.77
N HIS A 107 -1.83 -15.21 1.15
CA HIS A 107 -3.10 -14.64 1.61
C HIS A 107 -2.89 -13.70 2.80
N ARG A 108 -2.13 -14.10 3.82
CA ARG A 108 -1.83 -13.23 4.98
C ARG A 108 -1.20 -11.89 4.55
N ARG A 109 -0.37 -11.86 3.51
CA ARG A 109 0.20 -10.63 2.96
C ARG A 109 -0.86 -9.82 2.22
N GLU A 110 -1.61 -10.46 1.34
CA GLU A 110 -2.58 -9.80 0.47
C GLU A 110 -3.81 -9.28 1.22
N ILE A 111 -4.31 -10.01 2.21
CA ILE A 111 -5.47 -9.59 3.01
C ILE A 111 -5.20 -8.27 3.74
N ARG A 112 -3.97 -8.04 4.23
CA ARG A 112 -3.59 -6.77 4.85
C ARG A 112 -3.68 -5.61 3.86
N LYS A 113 -3.21 -5.81 2.63
CA LYS A 113 -3.35 -4.83 1.55
C LYS A 113 -4.81 -4.56 1.22
N ILE A 114 -5.64 -5.60 1.12
CA ILE A 114 -7.08 -5.46 0.85
C ILE A 114 -7.79 -4.70 1.98
N GLN A 115 -7.54 -5.06 3.24
CA GLN A 115 -8.08 -4.36 4.42
C GLN A 115 -7.70 -2.88 4.44
N TYR A 116 -6.46 -2.57 4.05
CA TYR A 116 -6.03 -1.19 3.90
C TYR A 116 -6.74 -0.45 2.79
N LEU A 117 -6.82 -1.03 1.60
CA LEU A 117 -7.50 -0.39 0.48
C LEU A 117 -8.99 -0.18 0.80
N GLN A 118 -9.59 -1.08 1.58
CA GLN A 118 -10.93 -0.90 2.14
C GLN A 118 -11.00 0.28 3.11
N ALA A 119 -10.12 0.35 4.11
CA ALA A 119 -10.07 1.46 5.05
C ALA A 119 -9.87 2.80 4.32
N LYS A 120 -8.98 2.81 3.30
CA LYS A 120 -8.74 3.96 2.44
C LYS A 120 -9.97 4.36 1.65
N PHE A 121 -10.65 3.40 1.01
CA PHE A 121 -11.85 3.64 0.25
C PHE A 121 -12.94 4.29 1.12
N THR A 122 -13.20 3.72 2.30
CA THR A 122 -14.20 4.24 3.25
C THR A 122 -13.84 5.63 3.77
N ALA A 123 -12.59 5.84 4.18
CA ALA A 123 -12.16 7.15 4.68
C ALA A 123 -12.20 8.23 3.60
N ARG A 124 -11.89 7.89 2.34
CA ARG A 124 -12.04 8.79 1.20
C ARG A 124 -13.50 9.11 0.91
N ALA A 125 -14.39 8.11 0.98
CA ALA A 125 -15.83 8.33 0.81
C ALA A 125 -16.35 9.35 1.83
N ALA A 126 -15.99 9.19 3.12
CA ALA A 126 -16.40 10.08 4.21
C ALA A 126 -15.72 11.46 4.23
N MET A 127 -14.64 11.65 3.46
CA MET A 127 -13.92 12.92 3.36
C MET A 127 -14.61 13.92 2.41
N GLY A 128 -15.39 13.41 1.46
CA GLY A 128 -15.99 14.16 0.38
C GLY A 128 -15.04 14.64 -0.72
N GLY A 129 -15.63 15.15 -1.80
CA GLY A 129 -14.92 15.62 -3.00
C GLY A 129 -14.44 14.53 -3.96
N VAL A 130 -14.70 13.25 -3.64
CA VAL A 130 -14.36 12.07 -4.46
C VAL A 130 -15.30 11.93 -5.66
N ILE A 131 -14.76 11.48 -6.79
CA ILE A 131 -15.52 11.08 -7.98
C ILE A 131 -15.39 9.57 -8.12
N PHE A 132 -16.46 8.84 -7.80
CA PHE A 132 -16.53 7.40 -8.01
C PHE A 132 -16.89 7.11 -9.47
N VAL A 133 -16.13 6.24 -10.13
CA VAL A 133 -16.34 5.93 -11.56
C VAL A 133 -16.82 4.51 -11.73
N VAL A 134 -18.00 4.36 -12.34
CA VAL A 134 -18.59 3.06 -12.67
C VAL A 134 -18.86 2.98 -14.18
N LYS A 135 -18.58 1.81 -14.75
CA LYS A 135 -18.91 1.48 -16.14
C LYS A 135 -19.17 -0.02 -16.25
N SER A 136 -19.84 -0.43 -17.32
CA SER A 136 -19.91 -1.84 -17.69
C SER A 136 -20.11 -1.96 -19.20
N ASN A 137 -19.37 -2.87 -19.84
CA ASN A 137 -19.45 -3.07 -21.29
C ASN A 137 -20.88 -3.34 -21.80
N PRO A 138 -21.71 -4.18 -21.15
CA PRO A 138 -23.12 -4.38 -21.53
C PRO A 138 -24.06 -3.24 -21.11
N GLY A 139 -23.57 -2.20 -20.44
CA GLY A 139 -24.37 -1.18 -19.79
C GLY A 139 -24.78 -1.54 -18.35
N ILE A 140 -25.38 -0.59 -17.65
CA ILE A 140 -25.79 -0.73 -16.25
C ILE A 140 -27.27 -0.39 -16.15
N ALA A 141 -28.03 -1.22 -15.43
CA ALA A 141 -29.44 -0.95 -15.19
C ALA A 141 -29.60 0.34 -14.35
N PRO A 142 -30.56 1.23 -14.67
CA PRO A 142 -30.76 2.46 -13.91
C PRO A 142 -30.95 2.23 -12.41
N ALA A 143 -31.72 1.21 -12.02
CA ALA A 143 -31.93 0.84 -10.63
C ALA A 143 -30.63 0.45 -9.89
N THR A 144 -29.66 -0.14 -10.59
CA THR A 144 -28.34 -0.46 -10.03
C THR A 144 -27.52 0.81 -9.82
N ILE A 145 -27.57 1.77 -10.75
CA ILE A 145 -26.90 3.07 -10.60
C ILE A 145 -27.44 3.84 -9.40
N ASP A 146 -28.77 3.91 -9.25
CA ASP A 146 -29.39 4.57 -8.10
C ASP A 146 -29.04 3.84 -6.80
N GLY A 147 -29.08 2.50 -6.80
CA GLY A 147 -28.66 1.71 -5.64
C GLY A 147 -27.19 1.93 -5.26
N LEU A 148 -26.29 2.08 -6.23
CA LEU A 148 -24.88 2.39 -6.00
C LEU A 148 -24.71 3.78 -5.39
N TYR A 149 -25.43 4.78 -5.92
CA TYR A 149 -25.43 6.12 -5.36
C TYR A 149 -25.86 6.11 -3.88
N ASP A 150 -26.99 5.46 -3.58
CA ASP A 150 -27.52 5.38 -2.22
C ASP A 150 -26.56 4.65 -1.27
N ALA A 151 -25.94 3.56 -1.74
CA ALA A 151 -24.97 2.81 -0.94
C ALA A 151 -23.69 3.61 -0.67
N LEU A 152 -23.22 4.40 -1.63
CA LEU A 152 -22.07 5.30 -1.45
C LEU A 152 -22.41 6.45 -0.50
N ALA A 153 -23.61 7.04 -0.61
CA ALA A 153 -24.07 8.07 0.31
C ALA A 153 -24.20 7.55 1.74
N ALA A 154 -24.72 6.33 1.92
CA ALA A 154 -24.77 5.67 3.21
C ALA A 154 -23.36 5.40 3.78
N LEU A 155 -22.40 5.00 2.94
CA LEU A 155 -21.02 4.77 3.36
C LEU A 155 -20.29 6.07 3.73
N ALA A 156 -20.51 7.14 2.96
CA ALA A 156 -19.90 8.45 3.18
C ALA A 156 -20.52 9.19 4.38
N GLY A 157 -21.80 8.96 4.65
CA GLY A 157 -22.57 9.71 5.64
C GLY A 157 -23.00 11.10 5.16
N HIS A 158 -22.77 11.43 3.89
CA HIS A 158 -23.10 12.69 3.24
C HIS A 158 -23.22 12.51 1.72
N ASP A 159 -23.58 13.56 0.99
CA ASP A 159 -23.72 13.60 -0.47
C ASP A 159 -22.66 14.49 -1.17
N ASP A 160 -21.65 14.99 -0.45
CA ASP A 160 -20.48 15.68 -1.00
C ASP A 160 -19.51 14.72 -1.74
N PHE A 161 -20.01 14.02 -2.76
CA PHE A 161 -19.24 13.23 -3.71
C PHE A 161 -19.99 13.21 -5.05
N ALA A 162 -19.36 12.68 -6.09
CA ALA A 162 -20.06 12.40 -7.34
C ALA A 162 -19.90 10.92 -7.75
N LEU A 163 -20.98 10.32 -8.25
CA LEU A 163 -20.95 9.08 -9.01
C LEU A 163 -20.96 9.43 -10.50
N LEU A 164 -19.93 8.99 -11.21
CA LEU A 164 -19.82 9.11 -12.65
C LEU A 164 -20.10 7.74 -13.30
N GLU A 165 -21.28 7.63 -13.92
CA GLU A 165 -21.57 6.52 -14.83
C GLU A 165 -20.97 6.83 -16.21
N VAL A 166 -20.12 5.94 -16.73
CA VAL A 166 -19.61 6.07 -18.10
C VAL A 166 -20.32 5.07 -19.01
N GLN A 167 -20.75 5.53 -20.18
CA GLN A 167 -21.43 4.74 -21.21
C GLN A 167 -20.69 4.81 -22.55
N ALA A 168 -20.72 3.72 -23.31
CA ALA A 168 -20.32 3.77 -24.72
C ALA A 168 -21.45 4.40 -25.55
N THR A 169 -21.10 5.20 -26.55
CA THR A 169 -22.07 5.80 -27.48
C THR A 169 -21.49 5.93 -28.88
N ASN A 170 -22.36 5.83 -29.88
CA ASN A 170 -22.03 6.09 -31.28
C ASN A 170 -22.36 7.52 -31.70
N ASP A 171 -22.93 8.35 -30.82
CA ASP A 171 -23.26 9.74 -31.09
C ASP A 171 -22.00 10.63 -30.97
N PRO A 172 -21.46 11.17 -32.08
CA PRO A 172 -20.26 12.00 -32.07
C PRO A 172 -20.40 13.27 -31.20
N ALA A 173 -21.61 13.81 -31.04
CA ALA A 173 -21.83 15.01 -30.26
C ALA A 173 -21.72 14.77 -28.74
N ARG A 174 -21.84 13.50 -28.31
CA ARG A 174 -21.78 13.13 -26.89
C ARG A 174 -20.41 12.64 -26.46
N ILE A 175 -19.62 12.08 -27.37
CA ILE A 175 -18.31 11.50 -27.06
C ILE A 175 -17.40 12.52 -26.34
N GLY A 176 -16.83 12.11 -25.20
CA GLY A 176 -16.00 12.96 -24.34
C GLY A 176 -16.78 13.93 -23.45
N GLY A 177 -18.09 14.06 -23.66
CA GLY A 177 -18.98 14.90 -22.86
C GLY A 177 -19.32 14.28 -21.51
N VAL A 178 -19.61 15.15 -20.54
CA VAL A 178 -20.10 14.79 -19.20
C VAL A 178 -21.25 15.73 -18.84
N GLU A 179 -22.36 15.17 -18.37
CA GLU A 179 -23.55 15.92 -17.96
C GLU A 179 -24.04 15.49 -16.57
N TRP A 180 -24.69 16.40 -15.84
CA TRP A 180 -25.44 16.03 -14.64
C TRP A 180 -26.71 15.30 -15.05
N ARG A 181 -26.96 14.14 -14.45
CA ARG A 181 -28.27 13.48 -14.49
C ARG A 181 -29.18 13.99 -13.39
N ARG A 182 -28.58 14.25 -12.23
CA ARG A 182 -29.14 14.89 -11.04
C ARG A 182 -27.95 15.29 -10.13
N PRO A 183 -28.15 16.10 -9.07
CA PRO A 183 -27.08 16.38 -8.12
C PRO A 183 -26.40 15.10 -7.62
N GLY A 184 -25.07 15.08 -7.63
CA GLY A 184 -24.25 13.94 -7.22
C GLY A 184 -24.14 12.79 -8.24
N LEU A 185 -24.93 12.76 -9.31
CA LEU A 185 -24.86 11.72 -10.36
C LEU A 185 -24.58 12.32 -11.75
N MET A 186 -23.40 12.04 -12.27
CA MET A 186 -22.95 12.43 -13.61
C MET A 186 -23.05 11.25 -14.59
N ARG A 187 -23.18 11.58 -15.88
CA ARG A 187 -23.02 10.63 -16.98
C ARG A 187 -21.96 11.11 -17.96
N GLY A 188 -21.00 10.26 -18.27
CA GLY A 188 -19.96 10.49 -19.26
C GLY A 188 -20.05 9.52 -20.43
N TYR A 189 -19.46 9.89 -21.56
CA TYR A 189 -19.58 9.12 -22.80
C TYR A 189 -18.24 8.86 -23.48
N VAL A 190 -18.00 7.62 -23.88
CA VAL A 190 -16.84 7.19 -24.68
C VAL A 190 -17.28 6.52 -25.97
N THR A 191 -16.40 6.37 -26.96
CA THR A 191 -16.79 5.68 -28.21
C THR A 191 -16.97 4.17 -27.99
N ARG A 192 -16.10 3.59 -27.17
CA ARG A 192 -16.09 2.15 -26.84
C ARG A 192 -15.41 1.92 -25.50
N PHE A 193 -15.73 0.78 -24.90
CA PHE A 193 -14.95 0.22 -23.82
C PHE A 193 -13.90 -0.76 -24.33
N ALA A 194 -12.86 -0.95 -23.53
CA ALA A 194 -11.88 -1.99 -23.76
C ALA A 194 -12.54 -3.38 -23.63
N PRO A 195 -12.22 -4.34 -24.53
CA PRO A 195 -12.66 -5.72 -24.35
C PRO A 195 -12.14 -6.30 -23.02
N TYR A 196 -12.91 -7.15 -22.34
CA TYR A 196 -12.54 -7.71 -21.03
C TYR A 196 -11.18 -8.44 -20.99
N HIS A 197 -10.74 -9.01 -22.12
CA HIS A 197 -9.46 -9.70 -22.25
C HIS A 197 -8.27 -8.77 -22.56
N ARG A 198 -8.53 -7.48 -22.88
CA ARG A 198 -7.54 -6.45 -23.22
C ARG A 198 -7.95 -5.11 -22.60
N ALA A 199 -8.00 -5.06 -21.28
CA ALA A 199 -8.46 -3.87 -20.54
C ALA A 199 -7.55 -2.64 -20.73
N ASP A 200 -6.35 -2.80 -21.29
CA ASP A 200 -5.39 -1.74 -21.61
C ASP A 200 -5.63 -1.07 -22.98
N ASP A 201 -6.45 -1.67 -23.85
CA ASP A 201 -6.91 -1.12 -25.13
C ASP A 201 -8.06 -0.12 -24.93
N ILE A 202 -7.73 0.99 -24.26
CA ILE A 202 -8.68 2.04 -23.89
C ILE A 202 -8.83 3.09 -25.01
N ASP A 203 -10.01 3.67 -25.15
CA ASP A 203 -10.22 4.91 -25.91
C ASP A 203 -9.70 6.11 -25.09
N ALA A 204 -8.38 6.33 -25.14
CA ALA A 204 -7.72 7.30 -24.27
C ALA A 204 -8.24 8.72 -24.50
N ALA A 205 -8.51 9.12 -25.74
CA ALA A 205 -8.97 10.46 -26.07
C ALA A 205 -10.33 10.76 -25.44
N ALA A 206 -11.32 9.87 -25.60
CA ALA A 206 -12.63 10.06 -25.01
C ALA A 206 -12.58 9.99 -23.48
N TRP A 207 -11.83 9.03 -22.91
CA TRP A 207 -11.66 8.92 -21.46
C TRP A 207 -11.03 10.16 -20.83
N PHE A 208 -10.02 10.76 -21.46
CA PHE A 208 -9.39 11.97 -20.94
C PHE A 208 -10.34 13.17 -20.95
N SER A 209 -11.13 13.31 -22.01
CA SER A 209 -12.18 14.32 -22.09
C SER A 209 -13.25 14.12 -21.01
N VAL A 210 -13.65 12.88 -20.73
CA VAL A 210 -14.58 12.55 -19.64
C VAL A 210 -13.99 12.90 -18.27
N VAL A 211 -12.74 12.53 -17.99
CA VAL A 211 -12.06 12.88 -16.73
C VAL A 211 -12.02 14.41 -16.55
N GLN A 212 -11.63 15.14 -17.59
CA GLN A 212 -11.57 16.60 -17.56
C GLN A 212 -12.96 17.23 -17.38
N GLY A 213 -13.97 16.69 -18.06
CA GLY A 213 -15.37 17.13 -17.95
C GLY A 213 -15.92 16.93 -16.54
N ALA A 214 -15.67 15.76 -15.93
CA ALA A 214 -16.09 15.47 -14.56
C ALA A 214 -15.44 16.41 -13.54
N LEU A 215 -14.15 16.72 -13.69
CA LEU A 215 -13.45 17.68 -12.81
C LEU A 215 -14.03 19.09 -12.92
N ARG A 216 -14.37 19.54 -14.14
CA ARG A 216 -15.03 20.85 -14.35
C ARG A 216 -16.42 20.89 -13.76
N LEU A 217 -17.18 19.80 -13.88
CA LEU A 217 -18.57 19.73 -13.46
C LEU A 217 -18.73 19.57 -11.94
N PHE A 218 -17.75 18.92 -11.30
CA PHE A 218 -17.68 18.74 -9.84
C PHE A 218 -16.33 19.26 -9.31
N PRO A 219 -16.16 20.58 -9.14
CA PRO A 219 -14.92 21.16 -8.60
C PRO A 219 -14.77 20.90 -7.09
N CYS A 220 -13.54 20.76 -6.60
CA CYS A 220 -13.22 20.64 -5.17
C CYS A 220 -11.89 21.36 -4.89
N GLY A 221 -11.98 22.66 -4.61
CA GLY A 221 -10.79 23.53 -4.49
C GLY A 221 -9.93 23.26 -3.25
N ASP A 222 -10.48 22.56 -2.25
CA ASP A 222 -9.78 22.19 -1.02
C ASP A 222 -9.35 20.71 -0.99
N TRP A 223 -9.46 19.99 -2.11
CA TRP A 223 -9.12 18.57 -2.20
C TRP A 223 -7.72 18.25 -1.66
N ALA A 224 -6.70 18.99 -2.09
CA ALA A 224 -5.32 18.76 -1.66
C ALA A 224 -5.17 18.85 -0.12
N LYS A 225 -5.88 19.81 0.51
CA LYS A 225 -5.91 19.97 1.96
C LYS A 225 -6.62 18.79 2.64
N ARG A 226 -7.78 18.37 2.13
CA ARG A 226 -8.53 17.22 2.66
C ARG A 226 -7.73 15.93 2.54
N HIS A 227 -7.16 15.69 1.37
CA HIS A 227 -6.36 14.51 1.07
C HIS A 227 -5.07 14.46 1.91
N ALA A 228 -4.39 15.60 2.13
CA ALA A 228 -3.23 15.67 3.02
C ALA A 228 -3.59 15.43 4.50
N ALA A 229 -4.80 15.80 4.92
CA ALA A 229 -5.30 15.53 6.27
C ALA A 229 -5.75 14.08 6.48
N LEU A 230 -5.93 13.31 5.39
CA LEU A 230 -6.40 11.94 5.43
C LEU A 230 -5.32 11.00 6.00
N ARG A 231 -5.43 10.68 7.28
CA ARG A 231 -4.53 9.76 7.99
C ARG A 231 -5.02 8.32 7.84
N ILE A 232 -4.65 7.64 6.77
CA ILE A 232 -4.88 6.19 6.64
C ILE A 232 -3.54 5.48 6.76
N GLY A 233 -3.32 4.81 7.89
CA GLY A 233 -2.16 3.93 8.07
C GLY A 233 -2.16 2.83 7.02
N THR A 234 -1.14 2.81 6.16
CA THR A 234 -0.87 1.76 5.18
C THR A 234 -0.08 0.60 5.82
N PRO A 235 -0.51 -0.67 5.68
CA PRO A 235 0.36 -1.84 5.84
C PRO A 235 1.51 -1.87 4.82
N ASP A 236 1.36 -1.17 3.68
CA ASP A 236 2.37 -1.04 2.60
C ASP A 236 3.19 0.28 2.63
N ALA A 237 3.08 1.14 3.67
CA ALA A 237 4.16 2.10 3.97
C ALA A 237 5.20 1.47 4.89
N LEU A 238 5.27 0.14 4.87
CA LEU A 238 6.47 -0.56 5.30
C LEU A 238 7.65 -0.04 4.46
N VAL A 239 8.43 0.88 5.02
CA VAL A 239 9.70 1.29 4.41
C VAL A 239 10.73 0.27 4.87
N GLN A 240 10.97 -0.75 4.03
CA GLN A 240 11.98 -1.76 4.31
C GLN A 240 13.37 -1.15 4.12
N LEU A 241 14.12 -1.03 5.21
CA LEU A 241 15.51 -0.58 5.20
C LEU A 241 16.38 -1.70 4.62
N ARG A 242 17.09 -1.40 3.54
CA ARG A 242 17.95 -2.37 2.83
C ARG A 242 19.30 -2.49 3.51
N PHE A 243 19.91 -3.66 3.39
CA PHE A 243 21.32 -3.87 3.75
C PHE A 243 22.26 -3.59 2.57
N PRO A 244 23.55 -3.34 2.83
CA PRO A 244 24.60 -3.37 1.80
C PRO A 244 24.59 -4.70 1.02
N LEU A 245 24.80 -4.69 -0.30
CA LEU A 245 24.51 -5.82 -1.21
C LEU A 245 25.63 -6.86 -1.34
N GLY A 246 26.74 -6.77 -0.62
CA GLY A 246 27.75 -7.83 -0.63
C GLY A 246 29.08 -7.48 0.06
N PRO A 247 29.97 -8.48 0.24
CA PRO A 247 31.27 -8.32 0.88
C PRO A 247 32.28 -7.50 0.04
N ASP A 248 32.11 -7.48 -1.30
CA ASP A 248 32.98 -6.75 -2.23
C ASP A 248 32.46 -5.36 -2.60
N GLN A 249 31.26 -5.02 -2.11
CA GLN A 249 30.75 -3.68 -2.26
C GLN A 249 31.52 -2.78 -1.29
N ASP A 250 32.19 -1.76 -1.81
CA ASP A 250 32.82 -0.75 -1.00
C ASP A 250 31.81 -0.24 0.04
N ILE A 251 32.00 -0.64 1.29
CA ILE A 251 31.07 -0.40 2.40
C ILE A 251 30.89 1.09 2.71
N SER A 252 31.77 1.93 2.16
CA SER A 252 31.69 3.38 2.21
C SER A 252 30.79 3.98 1.11
N LYS A 253 30.45 3.20 0.07
CA LYS A 253 29.65 3.66 -1.07
C LYS A 253 28.16 3.42 -0.86
N PRO A 254 27.33 4.42 -1.21
CA PRO A 254 25.88 4.36 -1.02
C PRO A 254 25.23 3.28 -1.91
N VAL A 255 24.32 2.49 -1.34
CA VAL A 255 23.40 1.65 -2.14
C VAL A 255 22.17 2.48 -2.52
N MET A 256 21.92 2.63 -3.82
CA MET A 256 20.73 3.32 -4.36
C MET A 256 19.60 2.30 -4.59
N GLY A 257 18.38 2.62 -4.15
CA GLY A 257 17.21 1.72 -4.18
C GLY A 257 15.88 2.46 -3.97
N ASP A 258 14.88 1.83 -3.34
CA ASP A 258 13.58 2.45 -2.99
C ASP A 258 13.83 3.86 -2.43
N LEU A 259 13.36 4.89 -3.15
CA LEU A 259 13.64 6.30 -2.86
C LEU A 259 13.18 6.70 -1.44
N ARG A 260 12.29 5.92 -0.81
CA ARG A 260 11.82 6.15 0.57
C ARG A 260 12.74 5.56 1.63
N ALA A 261 13.47 4.48 1.32
CA ALA A 261 14.38 3.80 2.24
C ALA A 261 15.76 4.47 2.33
N GLY A 262 15.98 5.51 1.52
CA GLY A 262 17.20 6.27 1.51
C GLY A 262 18.42 5.45 1.09
N THR A 263 19.56 5.83 1.64
CA THR A 263 20.87 5.26 1.37
C THR A 263 21.43 4.63 2.63
N VAL A 264 21.90 3.39 2.54
CA VAL A 264 22.56 2.67 3.64
C VAL A 264 24.08 2.74 3.54
N ARG A 265 24.77 2.82 4.68
CA ARG A 265 26.23 2.68 4.84
C ARG A 265 26.56 1.86 6.08
N LEU A 266 27.68 1.15 6.04
CA LEU A 266 28.27 0.49 7.21
C LEU A 266 29.49 1.31 7.66
N LEU A 267 29.50 1.74 8.93
CA LEU A 267 30.58 2.50 9.54
C LEU A 267 31.28 1.63 10.59
N ASN A 268 32.61 1.73 10.66
CA ASN A 268 33.46 0.97 11.59
C ASN A 268 33.28 -0.57 11.50
N GLY A 269 32.78 -1.06 10.36
CA GLY A 269 32.63 -2.49 10.11
C GLY A 269 33.97 -3.18 9.84
N ASN A 270 33.98 -4.49 10.02
CA ASN A 270 35.10 -5.37 9.68
C ASN A 270 34.62 -6.52 8.77
N ASN A 271 35.51 -7.44 8.42
CA ASN A 271 35.23 -8.59 7.56
C ASN A 271 34.20 -9.61 8.12
N TRP A 272 33.79 -9.48 9.38
CA TRP A 272 32.68 -10.25 9.95
C TRP A 272 31.31 -9.65 9.63
N CYS A 273 31.26 -8.40 9.19
CA CYS A 273 30.03 -7.70 8.87
C CYS A 273 29.58 -8.01 7.44
N ARG A 274 28.50 -8.76 7.27
CA ARG A 274 28.07 -9.24 5.96
C ARG A 274 26.61 -9.70 5.92
N PRO A 275 25.96 -9.71 4.74
CA PRO A 275 24.71 -10.43 4.56
C PRO A 275 24.87 -11.93 4.91
N TYR A 276 23.88 -12.50 5.58
CA TYR A 276 23.87 -13.91 5.98
C TYR A 276 22.42 -14.42 6.02
N GLU A 277 22.05 -15.32 5.09
CA GLU A 277 20.72 -15.98 5.06
C GLU A 277 19.51 -15.03 5.14
N GLY A 278 19.60 -13.88 4.47
CA GLY A 278 18.54 -12.84 4.49
C GLY A 278 18.57 -11.94 5.72
N LEU A 279 19.52 -12.14 6.64
CA LEU A 279 19.88 -11.26 7.74
C LEU A 279 21.14 -10.46 7.39
N PHE A 280 21.52 -9.53 8.26
CA PHE A 280 22.83 -8.90 8.24
C PHE A 280 23.56 -9.18 9.54
N ARG A 281 24.76 -9.76 9.42
CA ARG A 281 25.64 -10.03 10.55
C ARG A 281 26.48 -8.79 10.86
N LEU A 282 26.56 -8.43 12.13
CA LEU A 282 27.37 -7.34 12.66
C LEU A 282 28.31 -7.89 13.74
N HIS A 283 29.50 -7.30 13.83
CA HIS A 283 30.45 -7.57 14.91
C HIS A 283 30.46 -6.40 15.89
N GLY A 284 30.28 -6.65 17.18
CA GLY A 284 30.46 -5.66 18.23
C GLY A 284 31.92 -5.58 18.66
N PRO A 285 32.65 -4.49 18.41
CA PRO A 285 34.00 -4.34 18.92
C PRO A 285 33.98 -4.08 20.43
N ASP A 286 35.16 -4.03 21.06
CA ASP A 286 35.27 -3.65 22.47
C ASP A 286 34.59 -2.31 22.76
N PRO A 287 34.10 -2.09 24.00
CA PRO A 287 33.46 -0.84 24.39
C PRO A 287 34.32 0.41 24.17
N GLU A 288 35.65 0.25 24.16
CA GLU A 288 36.62 1.35 23.98
C GLU A 288 36.80 1.75 22.51
N HIS A 289 36.36 0.91 21.58
CA HIS A 289 36.43 1.18 20.15
C HIS A 289 35.09 1.75 19.64
N PRO A 290 35.12 2.55 18.55
CA PRO A 290 33.90 2.99 17.89
C PRO A 290 33.01 1.79 17.51
N GLY A 291 31.74 1.85 17.89
CA GLY A 291 30.79 0.78 17.58
C GLY A 291 30.57 0.59 16.08
N THR A 292 30.32 -0.65 15.69
CA THR A 292 29.92 -0.98 14.31
C THR A 292 28.52 -0.43 14.07
N THR A 293 28.36 0.41 13.05
CA THR A 293 27.11 1.17 12.84
C THR A 293 26.54 0.92 11.44
N LEU A 294 25.28 0.51 11.36
CA LEU A 294 24.47 0.64 10.15
C LEU A 294 23.74 1.97 10.16
N ARG A 295 23.97 2.79 9.13
CA ARG A 295 23.35 4.11 8.99
C ARG A 295 22.54 4.18 7.70
N TRP A 296 21.26 4.51 7.83
CA TRP A 296 20.37 4.85 6.72
C TRP A 296 20.13 6.36 6.70
N THR A 297 20.29 7.02 5.57
CA THR A 297 20.10 8.48 5.40
C THR A 297 19.16 8.78 4.24
N GLY A 298 18.39 9.86 4.30
CA GLY A 298 17.40 10.14 3.25
C GLY A 298 16.14 9.29 3.37
N VAL A 299 15.84 8.77 4.57
CA VAL A 299 14.66 7.94 4.79
C VAL A 299 13.43 8.83 4.92
N HIS A 300 12.32 8.47 4.25
CA HIS A 300 11.09 9.25 4.24
C HIS A 300 9.92 8.49 4.89
N ALA A 301 9.38 9.03 5.99
CA ALA A 301 8.23 8.49 6.70
C ALA A 301 7.26 9.63 7.08
N PRO A 302 6.17 9.83 6.32
CA PRO A 302 5.35 11.06 6.41
C PRO A 302 4.37 11.12 7.60
N GLY A 303 4.23 10.04 8.38
CA GLY A 303 3.36 9.98 9.58
C GLY A 303 4.12 9.39 10.76
N PRO A 304 3.52 9.26 11.96
CA PRO A 304 4.12 8.49 13.05
C PRO A 304 4.40 7.05 12.62
N PHE A 305 5.48 6.48 13.11
CA PHE A 305 5.92 5.13 12.75
C PHE A 305 6.70 4.47 13.89
N HIS A 306 6.83 3.15 13.83
CA HIS A 306 7.81 2.43 14.62
C HIS A 306 8.80 1.71 13.70
N LEU A 307 10.07 1.75 14.06
CA LEU A 307 11.10 0.90 13.47
C LEU A 307 11.01 -0.48 14.13
N GLY A 308 10.81 -1.52 13.32
CA GLY A 308 10.76 -2.91 13.75
C GLY A 308 11.89 -3.74 13.17
N ALA A 309 12.56 -4.52 14.00
CA ALA A 309 13.50 -5.58 13.59
C ALA A 309 13.64 -6.65 14.67
N THR A 310 14.22 -7.80 14.34
CA THR A 310 14.63 -8.83 15.31
C THR A 310 16.16 -8.89 15.38
N LEU A 311 16.67 -8.83 16.60
CA LEU A 311 18.07 -8.90 16.98
C LEU A 311 18.36 -10.30 17.54
N ARG A 312 19.40 -10.97 17.05
CA ARG A 312 19.79 -12.30 17.54
C ARG A 312 21.29 -12.38 17.75
N CYS A 313 21.72 -12.96 18.86
CA CYS A 313 23.10 -13.31 19.09
C CYS A 313 23.29 -14.82 18.79
N PRO A 314 23.75 -15.19 17.57
CA PRO A 314 23.61 -16.56 17.06
C PRO A 314 24.62 -17.54 17.68
N LEU A 315 25.75 -17.04 18.16
CA LEU A 315 26.81 -17.86 18.72
C LEU A 315 26.63 -17.98 20.24
N ARG A 316 26.62 -19.21 20.76
CA ARG A 316 26.44 -19.47 22.21
C ARG A 316 27.56 -18.89 23.06
N ASP A 317 28.76 -18.84 22.50
CA ASP A 317 30.00 -18.31 23.07
C ASP A 317 30.21 -16.82 22.80
N SER A 318 29.26 -16.15 22.15
CA SER A 318 29.36 -14.69 21.97
C SER A 318 29.21 -13.98 23.31
N VAL A 319 29.96 -12.91 23.51
CA VAL A 319 29.74 -11.96 24.59
C VAL A 319 28.41 -11.22 24.32
N PRO A 320 27.64 -10.83 25.36
CA PRO A 320 26.47 -9.99 25.17
C PRO A 320 26.83 -8.68 24.47
N LEU A 321 25.85 -8.12 23.76
CA LEU A 321 26.01 -6.94 22.94
C LEU A 321 25.15 -5.82 23.46
N ARG A 322 25.71 -4.61 23.46
CA ARG A 322 24.95 -3.37 23.60
C ARG A 322 24.60 -2.89 22.19
N VAL A 323 23.30 -2.68 21.94
CA VAL A 323 22.78 -2.13 20.70
C VAL A 323 22.10 -0.80 21.00
N VAL A 324 22.44 0.24 20.25
CA VAL A 324 21.78 1.55 20.33
C VAL A 324 21.11 1.80 18.99
N ALA A 325 19.79 2.02 19.01
CA ALA A 325 19.02 2.39 17.83
C ALA A 325 18.59 3.85 17.96
N THR A 326 18.83 4.66 16.94
CA THR A 326 18.51 6.10 16.95
C THR A 326 17.81 6.49 15.66
N ILE A 327 16.78 7.33 15.77
CA ILE A 327 16.12 8.00 14.66
C ILE A 327 16.30 9.50 14.86
N ALA A 328 16.86 10.17 13.87
CA ALA A 328 17.10 11.61 13.88
C ALA A 328 16.68 12.25 12.56
N THR A 329 16.48 13.56 12.56
CA THR A 329 16.31 14.36 11.34
C THR A 329 17.67 14.68 10.69
N VAL A 330 17.70 15.09 9.43
CA VAL A 330 18.97 15.41 8.72
C VAL A 330 19.74 16.57 9.36
N ASP A 331 19.06 17.49 10.03
CA ASP A 331 19.66 18.58 10.83
C ASP A 331 20.14 18.13 12.22
N GLY A 332 20.02 16.84 12.55
CA GLY A 332 20.62 16.22 13.73
C GLY A 332 19.74 16.19 14.97
N ALA A 333 18.46 16.56 14.89
CA ALA A 333 17.55 16.44 16.03
C ALA A 333 17.13 14.98 16.23
N THR A 334 17.48 14.41 17.38
CA THR A 334 17.05 13.06 17.77
C THR A 334 15.55 13.03 18.02
N LEU A 335 14.84 12.17 17.29
CA LEU A 335 13.40 11.93 17.43
C LEU A 335 13.11 10.76 18.39
N ALA A 336 13.96 9.73 18.36
CA ALA A 336 13.84 8.56 19.21
C ALA A 336 15.20 7.88 19.39
N GLU A 337 15.45 7.32 20.58
CA GLU A 337 16.62 6.49 20.88
C GLU A 337 16.20 5.38 21.85
N GLU A 338 16.65 4.15 21.60
CA GLU A 338 16.47 3.04 22.53
C GLU A 338 17.76 2.20 22.63
N ARG A 339 18.00 1.63 23.80
CA ARG A 339 19.20 0.84 24.10
C ARG A 339 18.82 -0.58 24.50
N PHE A 340 19.39 -1.54 23.82
CA PHE A 340 19.13 -2.97 24.01
C PHE A 340 20.39 -3.68 24.48
N GLU A 341 20.21 -4.66 25.37
CA GLU A 341 21.23 -5.65 25.67
C GLU A 341 20.82 -6.98 25.04
N VAL A 342 21.57 -7.44 24.04
CA VAL A 342 21.28 -8.68 23.31
C VAL A 342 22.19 -9.79 23.84
N ARG A 343 21.58 -10.83 24.40
CA ARG A 343 22.29 -11.96 25.00
C ARG A 343 22.30 -13.19 24.08
N PRO A 344 23.35 -14.02 24.11
CA PRO A 344 23.40 -15.29 23.37
C PRO A 344 22.16 -16.16 23.60
N GLY A 345 21.69 -16.80 22.53
CA GLY A 345 20.59 -17.77 22.61
C GLY A 345 19.20 -17.17 22.81
N ARG A 346 19.05 -15.84 22.85
CA ARG A 346 17.75 -15.16 22.93
C ARG A 346 17.57 -14.18 21.76
N ALA A 347 16.40 -14.22 21.14
CA ALA A 347 15.98 -13.17 20.21
C ALA A 347 15.42 -11.98 21.01
N THR A 348 15.79 -10.78 20.60
CA THR A 348 15.29 -9.52 21.14
C THR A 348 14.60 -8.76 20.01
N ASP A 349 13.35 -8.36 20.20
CA ASP A 349 12.67 -7.50 19.23
C ASP A 349 13.07 -6.04 19.48
N LEU A 350 13.51 -5.39 18.42
CA LEU A 350 13.73 -3.96 18.35
C LEU A 350 12.41 -3.32 17.91
N VAL A 351 11.86 -2.48 18.79
CA VAL A 351 10.74 -1.60 18.49
C VAL A 351 11.13 -0.21 18.95
N LEU A 352 11.13 0.75 18.03
CA LEU A 352 11.46 2.15 18.32
C LEU A 352 10.42 3.06 17.69
N ASP A 353 9.55 3.62 18.52
CA ASP A 353 8.51 4.56 18.10
C ASP A 353 9.09 5.95 17.83
N ALA A 354 8.65 6.58 16.74
CA ALA A 354 9.05 7.93 16.39
C ALA A 354 7.86 8.76 15.88
N PRO A 355 7.82 10.06 16.20
CA PRO A 355 6.82 10.96 15.66
C PRO A 355 7.00 11.18 14.15
N ALA A 356 5.98 11.74 13.51
CA ALA A 356 6.06 12.16 12.12
C ALA A 356 7.16 13.24 11.94
N ALA A 357 7.92 13.13 10.85
CA ALA A 357 8.91 14.14 10.46
C ALA A 357 8.60 14.68 9.06
N LYS A 358 8.77 16.00 8.89
CA LYS A 358 8.62 16.66 7.59
C LYS A 358 9.87 16.56 6.74
N SER A 359 11.04 16.44 7.38
CA SER A 359 12.33 16.27 6.74
C SER A 359 12.64 14.79 6.52
N ALA A 360 13.63 14.52 5.67
CA ALA A 360 14.24 13.20 5.62
C ALA A 360 14.83 12.83 7.00
N LEU A 361 15.01 11.53 7.21
CA LEU A 361 15.48 10.94 8.44
C LEU A 361 16.86 10.30 8.25
N ALA A 362 17.61 10.26 9.35
CA ALA A 362 18.77 9.41 9.57
C ALA A 362 18.39 8.35 10.61
N ILE A 363 18.64 7.08 10.31
CA ILE A 363 18.41 5.96 11.22
C ILE A 363 19.73 5.26 11.43
N GLU A 364 20.07 4.99 12.69
CA GLU A 364 21.34 4.36 13.07
C GLU A 364 21.10 3.17 14.00
N LEU A 365 21.87 2.11 13.77
CA LEU A 365 21.96 0.97 14.68
C LEU A 365 23.44 0.69 14.96
N THR A 366 23.87 0.98 16.19
CA THR A 366 25.25 0.85 16.65
C THR A 366 25.39 -0.34 17.57
N VAL A 367 26.44 -1.15 17.38
CA VAL A 367 26.69 -2.38 18.13
C VAL A 367 28.09 -2.35 18.76
N ASN A 368 28.17 -2.67 20.07
CA ASN A 368 29.40 -2.90 20.82
C ASN A 368 29.27 -4.15 21.70
N ALA A 369 30.38 -4.78 22.05
CA ALA A 369 30.40 -5.72 23.16
C ALA A 369 30.05 -4.99 24.48
N VAL A 370 29.40 -5.68 25.43
CA VAL A 370 29.10 -5.07 26.75
C VAL A 370 30.34 -4.90 27.63
N ARG A 371 31.42 -5.62 27.31
CA ARG A 371 32.71 -5.60 28.00
C ARG A 371 33.84 -5.87 27.00
N PRO A 372 35.11 -5.60 27.35
CA PRO A 372 36.24 -6.03 26.54
C PRO A 372 36.21 -7.54 26.27
N LEU A 373 36.55 -7.92 25.04
CA LEU A 373 36.64 -9.29 24.55
C LEU A 373 37.96 -9.91 25.00
N ALA A 374 37.87 -11.10 25.59
CA ALA A 374 39.06 -11.91 25.84
C ALA A 374 39.53 -12.60 24.54
N GLU A 375 40.75 -13.13 24.56
CA GLU A 375 41.30 -13.87 23.42
C GLU A 375 40.35 -15.02 23.00
N GLY A 376 39.98 -15.05 21.72
CA GLY A 376 39.07 -16.06 21.15
C GLY A 376 37.58 -15.77 21.33
N GLU A 377 37.19 -14.81 22.19
CA GLU A 377 35.80 -14.40 22.31
C GLU A 377 35.32 -13.61 21.10
N ARG A 378 34.01 -13.61 20.90
CA ARG A 378 33.35 -12.93 19.79
C ARG A 378 32.15 -12.16 20.29
N ALA A 379 31.75 -11.14 19.56
CA ALA A 379 30.55 -10.37 19.83
C ALA A 379 29.79 -10.22 18.51
N VAL A 380 28.81 -11.10 18.26
CA VAL A 380 28.14 -11.20 16.94
C VAL A 380 26.64 -11.01 17.05
N LEU A 381 26.08 -10.16 16.19
CA LEU A 381 24.65 -9.89 16.08
C LEU A 381 24.16 -10.22 14.67
N ASP A 382 23.10 -11.02 14.55
CA ASP A 382 22.32 -11.16 13.33
C ASP A 382 21.07 -10.27 13.43
N LEU A 383 20.91 -9.38 12.46
CA LEU A 383 19.83 -8.40 12.35
C LEU A 383 18.88 -8.79 11.21
N SER A 384 17.59 -8.92 11.49
CA SER A 384 16.58 -9.02 10.42
C SER A 384 16.44 -7.70 9.67
N PRO A 385 16.02 -7.69 8.39
CA PRO A 385 15.77 -6.46 7.65
C PRO A 385 14.87 -5.50 8.45
N PRO A 386 15.37 -4.31 8.85
CA PRO A 386 14.57 -3.38 9.62
C PRO A 386 13.50 -2.74 8.75
N ALA A 387 12.35 -2.44 9.31
CA ALA A 387 11.23 -1.85 8.60
C ALA A 387 10.58 -0.72 9.40
N LEU A 388 10.21 0.37 8.72
CA LEU A 388 9.35 1.39 9.31
C LEU A 388 7.90 1.00 9.09
N HIS A 389 7.19 0.77 10.18
CA HIS A 389 5.77 0.50 10.18
C HIS A 389 5.05 1.78 10.57
N PRO A 390 4.19 2.37 9.72
CA PRO A 390 3.37 3.48 10.17
C PRO A 390 2.53 3.03 11.36
N GLU A 391 2.41 3.90 12.35
CA GLU A 391 1.54 3.67 13.49
C GLU A 391 0.12 3.43 12.96
N GLN A 392 -0.46 2.29 13.28
CA GLN A 392 -1.80 1.97 12.84
C GLN A 392 -2.75 2.96 13.51
N VAL A 393 -3.31 3.88 12.73
CA VAL A 393 -4.48 4.64 13.19
C VAL A 393 -5.55 3.59 13.51
N PRO A 394 -6.10 3.56 14.74
CA PRO A 394 -7.16 2.63 15.08
C PRO A 394 -8.25 2.74 14.01
N ALA A 395 -8.75 1.58 13.55
CA ALA A 395 -9.85 1.56 12.60
C ALA A 395 -10.93 2.52 13.09
N VAL A 396 -11.31 3.50 12.26
CA VAL A 396 -12.45 4.35 12.56
C VAL A 396 -13.63 3.41 12.70
N THR A 397 -14.10 3.21 13.93
CA THR A 397 -15.31 2.46 14.20
C THR A 397 -16.43 3.21 13.50
N LEU A 398 -16.90 2.67 12.38
CA LEU A 398 -18.07 3.24 11.72
C LEU A 398 -19.20 3.28 12.75
N PRO A 399 -19.92 4.40 12.88
CA PRO A 399 -21.10 4.43 13.73
C PRO A 399 -22.02 3.29 13.30
N PRO A 400 -22.64 2.57 14.24
CA PRO A 400 -23.61 1.54 13.90
C PRO A 400 -24.66 2.17 12.98
N ALA A 401 -24.98 1.49 11.88
CA ALA A 401 -26.00 1.95 10.94
C ALA A 401 -27.23 2.35 11.74
N SER A 402 -27.57 3.63 11.73
CA SER A 402 -28.77 4.13 12.40
C SER A 402 -29.94 3.37 11.81
N ALA A 403 -30.54 2.48 12.61
CA ALA A 403 -31.79 1.84 12.26
C ALA A 403 -32.80 2.97 12.02
N LYS A 404 -33.15 3.21 10.75
CA LYS A 404 -34.28 4.08 10.43
C LYS A 404 -35.50 3.43 11.10
N ALA A 405 -36.05 4.11 12.09
CA ALA A 405 -37.32 3.74 12.71
C ALA A 405 -38.37 3.65 11.60
N ALA A 406 -39.02 2.48 11.52
CA ALA A 406 -40.18 2.23 10.68
C ALA A 406 -41.41 2.93 11.24
#